data_AF-A0A3A1RBA6-F1
#
_entry.id   AF-A0A3A1RBA6-F1
#
_cell.length_a   1.000
_cell.length_b   1.000
_cell.length_c   1.000
_cell.angle_alpha   90.00
_cell.angle_beta   90.00
_cell.angle_gamma   90.00
#
_symmetry.space_group_name_H-M   'P 1'
#
loop_
_entity.id
_entity.type
_entity.pdbx_description
1 polymer ?
#
loop_
_entity_poly.entity_id
_entity_poly.type
_entity_poly.pdbx_seq_one_letter_code
_entity_poly.pdbx_strand_id
1 'polypeptide(L)'
;MKKSTEIVGLPIISINDGVEIGSVKSLVVNPEKGSVDFLTIEHEDWQVSVKAIPFKKVIGIGEYAVTVENGNAVIDLNEIPIANALVNKKIRINDTKVMSRKGQLIGEAKEYYVDDETGNIMGILVAVKEDEKILKSGQILTYGKDILVVQEDAMNHFIESVDDLLSESKPLENAEFEETAPNDLENIKNKQAELLKGKRVTKDIAGISGETLIADGTILTAADIAKAQNEGPSVFVELTMNTQG
;
A
#
# COMPACT_ATOMS: atom_id res chain seq x y z
N MET A 1 -1.70 -6.72 -10.49
CA MET A 1 -2.43 -7.03 -9.23
C MET A 1 -3.59 -7.98 -9.52
N LYS A 2 -3.93 -8.83 -8.55
CA LYS A 2 -5.04 -9.81 -8.63
C LYS A 2 -5.79 -9.92 -7.31
N LYS A 3 -7.09 -10.16 -7.36
CA LYS A 3 -7.88 -10.52 -6.17
C LYS A 3 -7.56 -11.95 -5.75
N SER A 4 -7.66 -12.26 -4.46
CA SER A 4 -7.39 -13.64 -4.00
C SER A 4 -8.31 -14.66 -4.66
N THR A 5 -9.59 -14.31 -4.88
CA THR A 5 -10.57 -15.16 -5.56
C THR A 5 -10.31 -15.33 -7.06
N GLU A 6 -9.56 -14.43 -7.69
CA GLU A 6 -9.14 -14.57 -9.09
C GLU A 6 -7.96 -15.54 -9.25
N ILE A 7 -7.18 -15.75 -8.19
CA ILE A 7 -6.03 -16.67 -8.20
C ILE A 7 -6.49 -18.08 -7.82
N VAL A 8 -7.36 -18.20 -6.82
CA VAL A 8 -7.89 -19.48 -6.35
C VAL A 8 -8.77 -20.10 -7.44
N GLY A 9 -8.54 -21.38 -7.72
CA GLY A 9 -9.22 -22.16 -8.75
C GLY A 9 -8.56 -22.10 -10.14
N LEU A 10 -7.57 -21.22 -10.35
CA LEU A 10 -6.86 -21.21 -11.63
C LEU A 10 -6.04 -22.50 -11.83
N PRO A 11 -6.01 -23.06 -13.05
CA PRO A 11 -5.09 -24.13 -13.40
C PRO A 11 -3.64 -23.63 -13.34
N ILE A 12 -2.75 -24.52 -12.94
CA ILE A 12 -1.32 -24.29 -12.82
C ILE A 12 -0.63 -24.99 -13.98
N ILE A 13 -0.04 -24.21 -14.87
CA ILE A 13 0.56 -24.70 -16.12
C ILE A 13 2.09 -24.64 -16.02
N SER A 14 2.74 -25.76 -16.31
CA SER A 14 4.17 -25.75 -16.60
C SER A 14 4.43 -25.26 -18.01
N ILE A 15 5.29 -24.25 -18.16
CA ILE A 15 5.69 -23.72 -19.46
C ILE A 15 6.54 -24.72 -20.23
N ASN A 16 7.57 -25.30 -19.59
CA ASN A 16 8.51 -26.19 -20.28
C ASN A 16 7.88 -27.55 -20.62
N ASP A 17 7.04 -28.07 -19.72
CA ASP A 17 6.45 -29.39 -19.86
C ASP A 17 5.14 -29.32 -20.68
N GLY A 18 4.52 -28.13 -20.80
CA GLY A 18 3.29 -27.92 -21.56
C GLY A 18 2.07 -28.64 -20.97
N VAL A 19 2.11 -28.94 -19.68
CA VAL A 19 1.08 -29.71 -18.96
C VAL A 19 0.51 -28.92 -17.79
N GLU A 20 -0.73 -29.26 -17.45
CA GLU A 20 -1.37 -28.83 -16.23
C GLU A 20 -0.89 -29.70 -15.06
N ILE A 21 -0.41 -29.05 -14.01
CA ILE A 21 0.10 -29.67 -12.79
C ILE A 21 -1.04 -29.93 -11.79
N GLY A 22 -2.11 -29.15 -11.87
CA GLY A 22 -3.25 -29.12 -10.96
C GLY A 22 -3.87 -27.72 -10.93
N SER A 23 -4.67 -27.41 -9.92
CA SER A 23 -5.28 -26.08 -9.74
C SER A 23 -4.92 -25.46 -8.40
N VAL A 24 -5.01 -24.13 -8.31
CA VAL A 24 -4.75 -23.39 -7.06
C VAL A 24 -5.88 -23.65 -6.07
N LYS A 25 -5.58 -24.32 -4.96
CA LYS A 25 -6.55 -24.61 -3.90
C LYS A 25 -6.75 -23.45 -2.93
N SER A 26 -5.64 -22.88 -2.46
CA SER A 26 -5.64 -21.75 -1.52
C SER A 26 -4.30 -21.05 -1.48
N LEU A 27 -4.29 -19.82 -0.95
CA LEU A 27 -3.11 -19.00 -0.77
C LEU A 27 -2.64 -19.05 0.69
N VAL A 28 -1.37 -19.34 0.91
CA VAL A 28 -0.75 -19.37 2.24
C VAL A 28 -0.15 -18.01 2.54
N VAL A 29 -0.81 -17.28 3.45
CA VAL A 29 -0.38 -15.95 3.89
C VAL A 29 0.71 -16.06 4.95
N ASN A 30 1.79 -15.31 4.76
CA ASN A 30 2.80 -15.05 5.77
C ASN A 30 2.38 -13.82 6.61
N PRO A 31 1.96 -14.02 7.87
CA PRO A 31 1.45 -12.93 8.69
C PRO A 31 2.52 -11.95 9.16
N GLU A 32 3.80 -12.35 9.13
CA GLU A 32 4.92 -11.49 9.54
C GLU A 32 5.33 -10.54 8.42
N LYS A 33 5.15 -10.94 7.16
CA LYS A 33 5.49 -10.13 5.98
C LYS A 33 4.29 -9.43 5.35
N GLY A 34 3.07 -9.94 5.56
CA GLY A 34 1.89 -9.47 4.82
C GLY A 34 1.95 -9.86 3.34
N SER A 35 2.41 -11.08 3.04
CA SER A 35 2.57 -11.60 1.68
C SER A 35 1.95 -12.99 1.54
N VAL A 36 1.66 -13.41 0.32
CA VAL A 36 1.38 -14.80 -0.04
C VAL A 36 2.72 -15.48 -0.34
N ASP A 37 3.15 -16.39 0.53
CA ASP A 37 4.44 -17.08 0.35
C ASP A 37 4.29 -18.38 -0.47
N PHE A 38 3.11 -19.01 -0.46
CA PHE A 38 2.85 -20.26 -1.18
C PHE A 38 1.42 -20.33 -1.74
N LEU A 39 1.27 -21.03 -2.86
CA LEU A 39 0.00 -21.44 -3.44
C LEU A 39 -0.13 -22.95 -3.23
N THR A 40 -1.16 -23.40 -2.50
CA THR A 40 -1.42 -24.85 -2.35
C THR A 40 -2.11 -25.39 -3.59
N ILE A 41 -1.86 -26.66 -3.92
CA ILE A 41 -2.33 -27.29 -5.15
C ILE A 41 -3.44 -28.30 -4.83
N GLU A 42 -4.50 -28.29 -5.62
CA GLU A 42 -5.49 -29.35 -5.69
C GLU A 42 -5.20 -30.21 -6.92
N HIS A 43 -5.02 -31.51 -6.68
CA HIS A 43 -4.80 -32.54 -7.71
C HIS A 43 -5.39 -33.86 -7.22
N GLU A 44 -6.03 -34.62 -8.11
CA GLU A 44 -6.78 -35.84 -7.75
C GLU A 44 -5.90 -36.89 -7.05
N ASP A 45 -4.65 -37.02 -7.49
CA ASP A 45 -3.69 -37.99 -6.93
C ASP A 45 -3.05 -37.57 -5.58
N TRP A 46 -3.21 -36.32 -5.14
CA TRP A 46 -2.45 -35.75 -4.02
C TRP A 46 -3.26 -35.60 -2.74
N GLN A 47 -3.95 -36.67 -2.33
CA GLN A 47 -4.85 -36.62 -1.17
C GLN A 47 -4.13 -36.66 0.20
N VAL A 48 -2.90 -37.15 0.27
CA VAL A 48 -2.21 -37.45 1.54
C VAL A 48 -1.24 -36.34 1.97
N SER A 49 -0.59 -35.65 1.02
CA SER A 49 0.37 -34.59 1.33
C SER A 49 -0.01 -33.27 0.70
N VAL A 50 0.21 -32.17 1.43
CA VAL A 50 -0.13 -30.83 0.96
C VAL A 50 0.99 -30.34 0.05
N LYS A 51 0.76 -30.43 -1.25
CA LYS A 51 1.66 -29.86 -2.27
C LYS A 51 1.42 -28.37 -2.44
N ALA A 52 2.49 -27.63 -2.69
CA ALA A 52 2.42 -26.19 -2.93
C ALA A 52 3.52 -25.71 -3.87
N ILE A 53 3.34 -24.51 -4.41
CA ILE A 53 4.33 -23.76 -5.16
C ILE A 53 4.70 -22.52 -4.34
N PRO A 54 6.00 -22.28 -4.05
CA PRO A 54 6.44 -20.99 -3.50
C PRO A 54 6.11 -19.88 -4.48
N PHE A 55 5.57 -18.76 -4.00
CA PHE A 55 5.19 -17.64 -4.88
C PHE A 55 6.36 -17.18 -5.76
N LYS A 56 7.58 -17.21 -5.22
CA LYS A 56 8.83 -16.89 -5.96
C LYS A 56 9.11 -17.75 -7.19
N LYS A 57 8.47 -18.92 -7.32
CA LYS A 57 8.59 -19.79 -8.49
C LYS A 57 7.44 -19.60 -9.49
N VAL A 58 6.46 -18.78 -9.17
CA VAL A 58 5.40 -18.36 -10.09
C VAL A 58 6.02 -17.37 -11.08
N ILE A 59 5.78 -17.59 -12.37
CA ILE A 59 6.23 -16.69 -13.45
C ILE A 59 5.18 -15.62 -13.70
N GLY A 60 3.90 -15.99 -13.66
CA GLY A 60 2.81 -15.05 -13.83
C GLY A 60 1.46 -15.61 -13.43
N ILE A 61 0.53 -14.70 -13.13
CA ILE A 61 -0.85 -15.00 -12.79
C ILE A 61 -1.73 -14.31 -13.84
N GLY A 62 -2.21 -15.10 -14.81
CA GLY A 62 -3.07 -14.62 -15.88
C GLY A 62 -4.54 -14.55 -15.50
N GLU A 63 -5.41 -14.37 -16.49
CA GLU A 63 -6.86 -14.55 -16.33
C GLU A 63 -7.26 -16.03 -16.41
N TYR A 64 -6.51 -16.82 -17.18
CA TYR A 64 -6.81 -18.23 -17.41
C TYR A 64 -6.00 -19.18 -16.53
N ALA A 65 -4.76 -18.85 -16.19
CA ALA A 65 -3.85 -19.78 -15.52
C ALA A 65 -2.77 -19.07 -14.70
N VAL A 66 -2.24 -19.80 -13.73
CA VAL A 66 -0.96 -19.50 -13.08
C VAL A 66 0.14 -20.29 -13.79
N THR A 67 1.24 -19.64 -14.16
CA THR A 67 2.34 -20.30 -14.88
C THR A 67 3.57 -20.48 -14.00
N VAL A 68 4.24 -21.62 -14.17
CA VAL A 68 5.53 -21.94 -13.56
C VAL A 68 6.48 -22.48 -14.62
N GLU A 69 7.79 -22.41 -14.36
CA GLU A 69 8.78 -22.86 -15.35
C GLU A 69 8.63 -24.35 -15.67
N ASN A 70 8.56 -25.20 -14.65
CA ASN A 70 8.48 -26.66 -14.77
C ASN A 70 7.83 -27.31 -13.53
N GLY A 71 7.48 -28.59 -13.64
CA GLY A 71 6.89 -29.36 -12.53
C GLY A 71 7.71 -29.43 -11.24
N ASN A 72 9.03 -29.20 -11.29
CA ASN A 72 9.89 -29.17 -10.08
C ASN A 72 9.68 -27.90 -9.22
N ALA A 73 8.78 -27.01 -9.63
CA ALA A 73 8.32 -25.92 -8.79
C ALA A 73 7.54 -26.42 -7.56
N VAL A 74 6.87 -27.58 -7.69
CA VAL A 74 6.05 -28.17 -6.64
C VAL A 74 6.92 -28.71 -5.51
N ILE A 75 6.56 -28.37 -4.28
CA ILE A 75 7.19 -28.85 -3.05
C ILE A 75 6.15 -29.50 -2.14
N ASP A 76 6.62 -30.38 -1.26
CA ASP A 76 5.80 -30.90 -0.17
C ASP A 76 5.92 -29.98 1.05
N LEU A 77 4.80 -29.36 1.47
CA LEU A 77 4.83 -28.46 2.62
C LEU A 77 5.14 -29.16 3.93
N ASN A 78 4.89 -30.48 4.03
CA ASN A 78 5.18 -31.24 5.25
C ASN A 78 6.69 -31.41 5.46
N GLU A 79 7.49 -31.37 4.38
CA GLU A 79 8.95 -31.51 4.43
C GLU A 79 9.66 -30.20 4.77
N ILE A 80 8.95 -29.06 4.73
CA ILE A 80 9.51 -27.74 5.01
C ILE A 80 8.96 -27.20 6.34
N PRO A 81 9.76 -27.16 7.42
CA PRO A 81 9.27 -26.78 8.75
C PRO A 81 8.59 -25.41 8.81
N ILE A 82 9.18 -24.41 8.14
CA ILE A 82 8.62 -23.05 8.13
C ILE A 82 7.29 -22.97 7.38
N ALA A 83 7.14 -23.76 6.32
CA ALA A 83 5.93 -23.74 5.52
C ALA A 83 4.80 -24.52 6.23
N ASN A 84 5.14 -25.64 6.88
CA ASN A 84 4.24 -26.37 7.76
C ASN A 84 3.76 -25.48 8.93
N ALA A 85 4.64 -24.66 9.53
CA ALA A 85 4.26 -23.71 10.55
C ALA A 85 3.24 -22.68 10.05
N LEU A 86 3.42 -22.13 8.85
CA LEU A 86 2.48 -21.17 8.24
C LEU A 86 1.10 -21.81 7.98
N VAL A 87 1.06 -23.04 7.43
CA VAL A 87 -0.20 -23.77 7.22
C VAL A 87 -0.91 -24.05 8.55
N ASN A 88 -0.17 -24.43 9.59
CA ASN A 88 -0.74 -24.72 10.90
C ASN A 88 -1.23 -23.48 11.65
N LYS A 89 -0.67 -22.29 11.37
CA LYS A 89 -1.21 -21.01 11.86
C LYS A 89 -2.63 -20.74 11.32
N LYS A 90 -2.99 -21.33 10.16
CA LYS A 90 -4.31 -21.22 9.51
C LYS A 90 -4.74 -19.76 9.33
N ILE A 91 -3.79 -18.91 8.96
CA ILE A 91 -4.05 -17.49 8.70
C ILE A 91 -5.09 -17.38 7.59
N ARG A 92 -6.11 -16.55 7.82
CA ARG A 92 -7.18 -16.29 6.88
C ARG A 92 -7.45 -14.80 6.86
N ILE A 93 -7.74 -14.27 5.68
CA ILE A 93 -8.12 -12.86 5.52
C ILE A 93 -9.62 -12.76 5.23
N ASN A 94 -10.11 -13.50 4.23
CA ASN A 94 -11.53 -13.49 3.87
C ASN A 94 -12.40 -14.01 5.03
N ASP A 95 -13.52 -13.35 5.27
CA ASP A 95 -14.49 -13.62 6.33
C ASP A 95 -13.93 -13.49 7.75
N THR A 96 -12.87 -12.69 7.93
CA THR A 96 -12.31 -12.41 9.26
C THR A 96 -12.73 -11.06 9.80
N LYS A 97 -12.85 -10.96 11.12
CA LYS A 97 -13.24 -9.72 11.80
C LYS A 97 -12.07 -8.75 11.79
N VAL A 98 -12.31 -7.51 11.40
CA VAL A 98 -11.32 -6.43 11.44
C VAL A 98 -11.54 -5.60 12.69
N MET A 99 -10.51 -5.47 13.53
CA MET A 99 -10.60 -4.70 14.77
C MET A 99 -9.38 -3.79 14.98
N SER A 100 -9.59 -2.66 15.65
CA SER A 100 -8.49 -1.81 16.09
C SER A 100 -7.75 -2.43 17.28
N ARG A 101 -6.53 -1.95 17.57
CA ARG A 101 -5.74 -2.39 18.73
C ARG A 101 -6.43 -2.10 20.08
N LYS A 102 -7.28 -1.08 20.17
CA LYS A 102 -8.14 -0.80 21.34
C LYS A 102 -9.36 -1.72 21.46
N GLY A 103 -9.57 -2.62 20.50
CA GLY A 103 -10.63 -3.61 20.54
C GLY A 103 -11.94 -3.17 19.87
N GLN A 104 -11.95 -2.05 19.14
CA GLN A 104 -13.12 -1.62 18.39
C GLN A 104 -13.30 -2.49 17.14
N LEU A 105 -14.47 -3.11 16.98
CA LEU A 105 -14.82 -3.80 15.74
C LEU A 105 -15.09 -2.76 14.64
N ILE A 106 -14.33 -2.86 13.55
CA ILE A 106 -14.45 -1.97 12.39
C ILE A 106 -15.38 -2.58 11.35
N GLY A 107 -15.23 -3.88 11.10
CA GLY A 107 -15.98 -4.56 10.05
C GLY A 107 -15.50 -5.99 9.81
N GLU A 108 -15.68 -6.47 8.58
CA GLU A 108 -15.30 -7.82 8.16
C GLU A 108 -14.54 -7.77 6.84
N ALA A 109 -13.38 -8.42 6.77
CA ALA A 109 -12.59 -8.51 5.55
C ALA A 109 -13.25 -9.49 4.56
N LYS A 110 -13.59 -9.02 3.36
CA LYS A 110 -14.26 -9.82 2.32
C LYS A 110 -13.30 -10.32 1.26
N GLU A 111 -12.33 -9.49 0.87
CA GLU A 111 -11.39 -9.80 -0.19
C GLU A 111 -10.05 -9.11 0.08
N TYR A 112 -8.96 -9.62 -0.50
CA TYR A 112 -7.67 -8.94 -0.52
C TYR A 112 -7.03 -8.97 -1.90
N TYR A 113 -6.19 -7.97 -2.13
CA TYR A 113 -5.49 -7.74 -3.39
C TYR A 113 -4.02 -8.12 -3.22
N VAL A 114 -3.54 -8.95 -4.13
CA VAL A 114 -2.16 -9.44 -4.18
C VAL A 114 -1.47 -8.80 -5.38
N ASP A 115 -0.27 -8.28 -5.13
CA ASP A 115 0.67 -7.95 -6.18
C ASP A 115 1.13 -9.26 -6.87
N ASP A 116 0.88 -9.37 -8.17
CA ASP A 116 1.10 -10.56 -8.98
C ASP A 116 2.56 -10.81 -9.34
N GLU A 117 3.45 -9.83 -9.10
CA GLU A 117 4.89 -9.97 -9.30
C GLU A 117 5.61 -10.36 -8.00
N THR A 118 5.20 -9.79 -6.88
CA THR A 118 5.89 -9.90 -5.60
C THR A 118 5.21 -10.83 -4.60
N GLY A 119 3.89 -11.02 -4.73
CA GLY A 119 3.05 -11.76 -3.78
C GLY A 119 2.65 -10.94 -2.56
N ASN A 120 3.01 -9.64 -2.50
CA ASN A 120 2.65 -8.79 -1.39
C ASN A 120 1.15 -8.51 -1.36
N ILE A 121 0.55 -8.50 -0.17
CA ILE A 121 -0.81 -8.05 0.00
C ILE A 121 -0.79 -6.52 -0.07
N MET A 122 -1.49 -5.94 -1.03
CA MET A 122 -1.56 -4.50 -1.26
C MET A 122 -2.62 -3.84 -0.38
N GLY A 123 -3.74 -4.54 -0.18
CA GLY A 123 -4.85 -4.06 0.61
C GLY A 123 -5.97 -5.08 0.75
N ILE A 124 -6.95 -4.74 1.57
CA ILE A 124 -8.09 -5.60 1.93
C ILE A 124 -9.38 -4.80 1.74
N LEU A 125 -10.36 -5.41 1.10
CA LEU A 125 -11.74 -4.95 1.06
C LEU A 125 -12.44 -5.34 2.36
N VAL A 126 -12.89 -4.35 3.12
CA VAL A 126 -13.54 -4.47 4.42
C VAL A 126 -14.98 -3.99 4.30
N ALA A 127 -15.93 -4.87 4.59
CA ALA A 127 -17.33 -4.49 4.75
C ALA A 127 -17.50 -3.73 6.08
N VAL A 128 -17.92 -2.47 5.98
CA VAL A 128 -18.17 -1.57 7.11
C VAL A 128 -19.63 -1.14 7.04
N LYS A 129 -20.46 -1.72 7.91
CA LYS A 129 -21.93 -1.54 7.90
C LYS A 129 -22.53 -1.94 6.54
N GLU A 130 -23.01 -0.99 5.75
CA GLU A 130 -23.64 -1.20 4.43
C GLU A 130 -22.71 -0.87 3.26
N ASP A 131 -21.49 -0.38 3.55
CA ASP A 131 -20.50 0.01 2.54
C ASP A 131 -19.29 -0.96 2.54
N GLU A 132 -18.56 -0.99 1.42
CA GLU A 132 -17.29 -1.71 1.30
C GLU A 132 -16.13 -0.71 1.16
N LYS A 133 -15.28 -0.68 2.20
CA LYS A 133 -14.00 0.03 2.37
C LYS A 133 -12.82 -0.70 1.76
N ILE A 134 -11.85 -0.07 1.10
CA ILE A 134 -10.53 -0.67 0.90
C ILE A 134 -9.56 -0.10 1.93
N LEU A 135 -8.82 -0.98 2.60
CA LEU A 135 -7.78 -0.64 3.56
C LEU A 135 -6.41 -1.09 3.02
N LYS A 136 -5.46 -0.16 2.92
CA LYS A 136 -4.07 -0.47 2.52
C LYS A 136 -3.39 -1.38 3.52
N SER A 137 -2.50 -2.26 3.06
CA SER A 137 -1.79 -3.21 3.92
C SER A 137 -0.92 -2.54 4.98
N GLY A 138 -0.43 -1.32 4.73
CA GLY A 138 0.29 -0.51 5.73
C GLY A 138 -0.52 -0.16 6.99
N GLN A 139 -1.85 -0.26 6.94
CA GLN A 139 -2.73 -0.05 8.11
C GLN A 139 -2.94 -1.33 8.91
N ILE A 140 -2.47 -2.49 8.44
CA ILE A 140 -2.66 -3.79 9.07
C ILE A 140 -1.46 -4.09 9.96
N LEU A 141 -1.73 -4.39 11.24
CA LEU A 141 -0.73 -4.73 12.24
C LEU A 141 -0.58 -6.24 12.41
N THR A 142 -1.65 -7.01 12.21
CA THR A 142 -1.61 -8.46 12.42
C THR A 142 -2.59 -9.18 11.51
N TYR A 143 -2.08 -10.18 10.81
CA TYR A 143 -2.88 -11.18 10.10
C TYR A 143 -3.08 -12.40 11.01
N GLY A 144 -4.26 -12.51 11.61
CA GLY A 144 -4.61 -13.62 12.48
C GLY A 144 -5.38 -14.72 11.76
N LYS A 145 -5.69 -15.79 12.50
CA LYS A 145 -6.57 -16.86 12.04
C LYS A 145 -8.03 -16.41 11.95
N ASP A 146 -8.50 -15.72 13.00
CA ASP A 146 -9.91 -15.36 13.16
C ASP A 146 -10.13 -13.83 13.14
N ILE A 147 -9.07 -13.05 13.33
CA ILE A 147 -9.10 -11.59 13.52
C ILE A 147 -7.94 -10.93 12.78
N LEU A 148 -8.23 -9.82 12.10
CA LEU A 148 -7.24 -8.87 11.59
C LEU A 148 -7.18 -7.67 12.51
N VAL A 149 -5.97 -7.31 12.95
CA VAL A 149 -5.75 -6.13 13.80
C VAL A 149 -5.17 -5.01 12.96
N VAL A 150 -5.76 -3.83 13.06
CA VAL A 150 -5.36 -2.63 12.30
C VAL A 150 -5.01 -1.46 13.22
N GLN A 151 -4.41 -0.41 12.66
CA GLN A 151 -4.12 0.84 13.36
C GLN A 151 -5.42 1.52 13.86
N GLU A 152 -5.32 2.38 14.88
CA GLU A 152 -6.49 3.00 15.50
C GLU A 152 -7.25 3.95 14.56
N ASP A 153 -6.51 4.60 13.68
CA ASP A 153 -6.96 5.56 12.68
C ASP A 153 -7.17 4.91 11.30
N ALA A 154 -7.15 3.58 11.21
CA ALA A 154 -7.37 2.86 9.95
C ALA A 154 -8.68 3.25 9.25
N MET A 155 -9.73 3.58 10.02
CA MET A 155 -11.01 4.04 9.47
C MET A 155 -10.93 5.38 8.72
N ASN A 156 -9.95 6.22 9.05
CA ASN A 156 -9.71 7.50 8.38
C ASN A 156 -8.87 7.34 7.11
N HIS A 157 -8.31 6.15 6.88
CA HIS A 157 -7.42 5.81 5.77
C HIS A 157 -8.07 4.84 4.77
N PHE A 158 -9.40 4.71 4.83
CA PHE A 158 -10.13 3.99 3.81
C PHE A 158 -10.04 4.73 2.47
N ILE A 159 -9.77 3.96 1.42
CA ILE A 159 -9.81 4.43 0.03
C ILE A 159 -11.03 3.82 -0.65
N GLU A 160 -11.54 4.53 -1.66
CA GLU A 160 -12.77 4.15 -2.37
C GLU A 160 -12.50 3.35 -3.64
N SER A 161 -11.33 3.53 -4.26
CA SER A 161 -10.94 2.78 -5.47
C SER A 161 -9.76 1.85 -5.22
N VAL A 162 -9.74 0.75 -5.96
CA VAL A 162 -8.60 -0.17 -6.05
C VAL A 162 -7.41 0.51 -6.74
N ASP A 163 -7.63 1.50 -7.59
CA ASP A 163 -6.56 2.23 -8.29
C ASP A 163 -5.61 2.94 -7.32
N ASP A 164 -6.11 3.35 -6.16
CA ASP A 164 -5.31 4.00 -5.12
C ASP A 164 -4.36 3.03 -4.40
N LEU A 165 -4.54 1.70 -4.56
CA LEU A 165 -3.58 0.69 -4.10
C LEU A 165 -2.28 0.69 -4.91
N LEU A 166 -2.36 1.05 -6.19
CA LEU A 166 -1.21 1.08 -7.10
C LEU A 166 -0.40 2.39 -6.94
N SER A 167 -1.00 3.38 -6.28
CA SER A 167 -0.39 4.66 -5.98
C SER A 167 0.43 4.56 -4.69
N GLU A 168 1.64 4.00 -4.75
CA GLU A 168 2.62 4.10 -3.67
C GLU A 168 3.90 4.81 -4.12
N SER A 169 3.98 6.11 -3.83
CA SER A 169 5.17 6.78 -3.28
C SER A 169 4.93 8.29 -3.10
N LYS A 170 4.36 8.66 -1.95
CA LYS A 170 4.93 9.76 -1.16
C LYS A 170 5.04 9.28 0.28
N PRO A 171 6.21 9.41 0.92
CA PRO A 171 6.33 9.24 2.36
C PRO A 171 5.28 10.12 3.04
N LEU A 172 4.59 9.56 4.02
CA LEU A 172 3.83 10.32 5.00
C LEU A 172 4.79 11.29 5.71
N GLU A 173 4.80 12.53 5.27
CA GLU A 173 5.02 13.65 6.18
C GLU A 173 3.92 14.67 5.93
N ASN A 174 3.11 14.81 6.98
CA ASN A 174 2.02 15.76 7.22
C ASN A 174 0.65 15.43 6.65
N ALA A 175 -0.26 15.32 7.61
CA ALA A 175 -1.70 15.31 7.49
C ALA A 175 -2.24 16.63 6.88
N GLU A 176 -3.51 16.55 6.47
CA GLU A 176 -4.38 17.57 5.85
C GLU A 176 -4.16 17.62 4.31
N PHE A 177 -5.17 17.40 3.45
CA PHE A 177 -6.46 18.08 3.41
C PHE A 177 -7.58 17.23 2.76
N GLU A 178 -8.80 17.38 3.28
CA GLU A 178 -10.04 17.24 2.53
C GLU A 178 -10.11 18.35 1.47
N GLU A 179 -10.36 18.00 0.20
CA GLU A 179 -10.86 18.96 -0.79
C GLU A 179 -12.38 19.02 -0.70
N THR A 180 -12.90 20.04 -0.03
CA THR A 180 -14.17 20.63 -0.44
C THR A 180 -14.04 22.15 -0.59
N ALA A 181 -14.19 22.59 -1.84
CA ALA A 181 -14.51 23.93 -2.33
C ALA A 181 -13.37 24.98 -2.47
N PRO A 182 -13.47 25.85 -3.50
CA PRO A 182 -12.34 26.65 -4.03
C PRO A 182 -11.89 27.86 -3.18
N ASN A 183 -12.37 27.98 -1.93
CA ASN A 183 -12.16 29.18 -1.10
C ASN A 183 -10.96 29.09 -0.14
N ASP A 184 -10.26 27.96 -0.05
CA ASP A 184 -9.19 27.75 0.94
C ASP A 184 -7.74 28.01 0.47
N LEU A 185 -7.53 28.28 -0.83
CA LEU A 185 -6.19 28.59 -1.34
C LEU A 185 -5.60 29.88 -0.76
N GLU A 186 -6.45 30.88 -0.45
CA GLU A 186 -6.02 32.12 0.20
C GLU A 186 -5.69 31.91 1.69
N ASN A 187 -6.44 31.05 2.39
CA ASN A 187 -6.22 30.78 3.82
C ASN A 187 -4.92 29.99 4.07
N ILE A 188 -4.58 29.02 3.20
CA ILE A 188 -3.33 28.24 3.30
C ILE A 188 -2.10 29.09 2.93
N LYS A 189 -2.21 29.96 1.90
CA LYS A 189 -1.15 30.92 1.53
C LYS A 189 -0.86 31.93 2.64
N ASN A 190 -1.90 32.41 3.32
CA ASN A 190 -1.76 33.38 4.42
C ASN A 190 -1.04 32.77 5.64
N LYS A 191 -1.32 31.50 5.97
CA LYS A 191 -0.70 30.81 7.13
C LYS A 191 0.80 30.54 6.93
N GLN A 192 1.23 30.21 5.70
CA GLN A 192 2.65 30.04 5.37
C GLN A 192 3.41 31.38 5.35
N ALA A 193 2.75 32.46 4.93
CA ALA A 193 3.34 33.80 4.97
C ALA A 193 3.59 34.30 6.41
N GLU A 194 2.72 33.98 7.36
CA GLU A 194 2.93 34.36 8.77
C GLU A 194 4.16 33.68 9.39
N LEU A 195 4.48 32.45 9.00
CA LEU A 195 5.64 31.70 9.51
C LEU A 195 7.00 32.17 8.96
N LEU A 196 6.99 32.91 7.85
CA LEU A 196 8.19 33.48 7.23
C LEU A 196 8.49 34.89 7.74
N LYS A 197 7.47 35.60 8.24
CA LYS A 197 7.61 36.98 8.71
C LYS A 197 8.56 37.07 9.89
N GLY A 198 9.63 37.84 9.74
CA GLY A 198 10.67 38.00 10.75
C GLY A 198 11.84 37.02 10.64
N LYS A 199 11.78 36.03 9.72
CA LYS A 199 12.94 35.16 9.44
C LYS A 199 13.97 35.88 8.60
N ARG A 200 15.24 35.51 8.77
CA ARG A 200 16.36 36.03 7.98
C ARG A 200 16.62 35.12 6.78
N VAL A 201 16.78 35.73 5.62
CA VAL A 201 17.18 35.04 4.39
C VAL A 201 18.68 34.71 4.45
N THR A 202 19.06 33.52 4.02
CA THR A 202 20.46 33.02 4.06
C THR A 202 21.13 32.96 2.69
N LYS A 203 20.45 33.41 1.63
CA LYS A 203 20.96 33.50 0.26
C LYS A 203 20.12 34.47 -0.57
N ASP A 204 20.71 35.13 -1.56
CA ASP A 204 19.96 35.90 -2.56
C ASP A 204 18.88 35.04 -3.23
N ILE A 205 17.65 35.54 -3.23
CA ILE A 205 16.50 34.93 -3.88
C ILE A 205 16.26 35.63 -5.21
N ALA A 206 16.33 34.89 -6.31
CA ALA A 206 16.12 35.41 -7.66
C ALA A 206 14.66 35.25 -8.11
N GLY A 207 14.20 36.21 -8.91
CA GLY A 207 12.92 36.12 -9.63
C GLY A 207 13.00 35.24 -10.86
N ILE A 208 11.87 35.06 -11.52
CA ILE A 208 11.79 34.20 -12.72
C ILE A 208 12.62 34.75 -13.87
N SER A 209 12.81 36.07 -13.95
CA SER A 209 13.70 36.73 -14.91
C SER A 209 15.19 36.78 -14.48
N GLY A 210 15.54 36.22 -13.31
CA GLY A 210 16.92 36.08 -12.83
C GLY A 210 17.47 37.29 -12.07
N GLU A 211 16.68 38.32 -11.81
CA GLU A 211 17.02 39.44 -10.94
C GLU A 211 16.85 39.09 -9.46
N THR A 212 17.68 39.65 -8.59
CA THR A 212 17.56 39.45 -7.14
C THR A 212 16.34 40.17 -6.60
N LEU A 213 15.36 39.40 -6.11
CA LEU A 213 14.14 39.89 -5.45
C LEU A 213 14.36 40.21 -3.98
N ILE A 214 15.09 39.33 -3.28
CA ILE A 214 15.36 39.46 -1.84
C ILE A 214 16.82 39.12 -1.61
N ALA A 215 17.58 40.06 -1.05
CA ALA A 215 19.01 39.89 -0.82
C ALA A 215 19.29 39.02 0.42
N ASP A 216 20.43 38.35 0.41
CA ASP A 216 20.97 37.63 1.57
C ASP A 216 21.04 38.53 2.81
N GLY A 217 20.69 37.97 3.97
CA GLY A 217 20.65 38.65 5.25
C GLY A 217 19.42 39.53 5.50
N THR A 218 18.50 39.65 4.53
CA THR A 218 17.25 40.42 4.70
C THR A 218 16.32 39.76 5.71
N ILE A 219 15.70 40.55 6.60
CA ILE A 219 14.63 40.07 7.50
C ILE A 219 13.30 40.21 6.77
N LEU A 220 12.57 39.11 6.63
CA LEU A 220 11.37 39.07 5.80
C LEU A 220 10.21 39.86 6.39
N THR A 221 9.73 40.83 5.60
CA THR A 221 8.48 41.52 5.85
C THR A 221 7.34 40.89 5.05
N ALA A 222 6.10 41.23 5.39
CA ALA A 222 4.94 40.77 4.63
C ALA A 222 4.98 41.19 3.15
N ALA A 223 5.60 42.34 2.84
CA ALA A 223 5.75 42.81 1.48
C ALA A 223 6.75 41.97 0.67
N ASP A 224 7.82 41.46 1.29
CA ASP A 224 8.83 40.64 0.62
C ASP A 224 8.28 39.25 0.29
N ILE A 225 7.51 38.69 1.22
CA ILE A 225 6.84 37.40 1.05
C ILE A 225 5.79 37.49 -0.07
N ALA A 226 5.02 38.57 -0.13
CA ALA A 226 4.04 38.80 -1.19
C ALA A 226 4.71 38.93 -2.58
N LYS A 227 5.89 39.58 -2.66
CA LYS A 227 6.67 39.65 -3.92
C LYS A 227 7.06 38.25 -4.40
N ALA A 228 7.60 37.41 -3.53
CA ALA A 228 7.98 36.04 -3.88
C ALA A 228 6.76 35.17 -4.30
N GLN A 229 5.60 35.37 -3.66
CA GLN A 229 4.35 34.66 -4.04
C GLN A 229 3.81 35.10 -5.40
N ASN A 230 3.91 36.40 -5.73
CA ASN A 230 3.42 36.96 -6.99
C ASN A 230 4.31 36.57 -8.17
N GLU A 231 5.61 36.40 -7.95
CA GLU A 231 6.56 35.92 -8.94
C GLU A 231 6.27 34.47 -9.35
N GLY A 232 6.03 33.59 -8.37
CA GLY A 232 5.47 32.28 -8.64
C GLY A 232 5.88 31.20 -7.62
N PRO A 233 5.33 29.99 -7.76
CA PRO A 233 5.53 28.92 -6.77
C PRO A 233 6.99 28.52 -6.58
N SER A 234 7.81 28.55 -7.63
CA SER A 234 9.24 28.19 -7.57
C SER A 234 10.05 29.16 -6.69
N VAL A 235 9.82 30.46 -6.87
CA VAL A 235 10.49 31.52 -6.11
C VAL A 235 10.07 31.50 -4.65
N PHE A 236 8.78 31.24 -4.38
CA PHE A 236 8.28 31.12 -3.01
C PHE A 236 8.87 29.91 -2.28
N VAL A 237 9.00 28.76 -2.95
CA VAL A 237 9.66 27.57 -2.38
C VAL A 237 11.13 27.85 -2.10
N GLU A 238 11.86 28.47 -3.01
CA GLU A 238 13.26 28.85 -2.80
C GLU A 238 13.42 29.78 -1.60
N LEU A 239 12.52 30.75 -1.42
CA LEU A 239 12.49 31.59 -0.23
C LEU A 239 12.27 30.76 1.04
N THR A 240 11.32 29.82 1.07
CA THR A 240 11.05 29.00 2.26
C THR A 240 12.25 28.13 2.66
N MET A 241 13.00 27.60 1.70
CA MET A 241 14.16 26.74 1.95
C MET A 241 15.39 27.51 2.45
N ASN A 242 15.49 28.80 2.13
CA ASN A 242 16.66 29.64 2.43
C ASN A 242 16.34 30.69 3.50
N THR A 243 15.54 30.32 4.51
CA THR A 243 15.22 31.19 5.66
C THR A 243 15.54 30.51 6.99
N GLN A 244 16.12 31.27 7.92
CA GLN A 244 16.43 30.82 9.28
C GLN A 244 15.81 31.77 10.31
N GLY A 245 15.44 31.21 11.46
CA GLY A 245 14.87 31.93 12.61
C GLY A 245 15.94 32.42 13.57
#